data_AF-A0A932I6Y2-F1
#
_entry.id   AF-A0A932I6Y2-F1
#
_cell.length_a   1.000
_cell.length_b   1.000
_cell.length_c   1.000
_cell.angle_alpha   90.00
_cell.angle_beta   90.00
_cell.angle_gamma   90.00
#
_symmetry.space_group_name_H-M   'P 1'
#
loop_
_entity.id
_entity.type
_entity.pdbx_description
1 polymer ?
#
loop_
_entity_poly.entity_id
_entity_poly.type
_entity_poly.pdbx_seq_one_letter_code
_entity_poly.pdbx_strand_id
1 'polypeptide(L)'
;MSRFIDAVIDGDLHALTISGEPTNEQLLEALENLIGQYNDAMGADNPQTQRKIGLLRSVSMNEAKLAALAELIDLMRQYYVPQFAQAINRGTGANFKFDVSKPDEYEKELDRAAMRLRALKMRAKLESEKLTALMTEEEKAGDESTANRAFFSRVLINLSDHSKTNLTTDTLTVYEFTERVHRYNKQLNNPKTL
;
A
#
# COMPACT_ATOMS: atom_id res chain seq x y z
N MET A 1 -0.85 -18.20 -10.37
CA MET A 1 -0.17 -17.52 -9.25
C MET A 1 1.08 -16.80 -9.75
N SER A 2 1.83 -17.40 -10.70
CA SER A 2 2.98 -16.76 -11.37
C SER A 2 2.72 -15.33 -11.84
N ARG A 3 1.67 -15.10 -12.65
CA ARG A 3 1.30 -13.74 -13.12
C ARG A 3 1.09 -12.70 -12.00
N PHE A 4 0.57 -13.13 -10.85
CA PHE A 4 0.39 -12.25 -9.69
C PHE A 4 1.73 -11.93 -9.04
N ILE A 5 2.63 -12.91 -8.90
CA ILE A 5 3.99 -12.70 -8.42
C ILE A 5 4.76 -11.79 -9.37
N ASP A 6 4.66 -12.00 -10.68
CA ASP A 6 5.31 -11.17 -11.70
C ASP A 6 4.84 -9.70 -11.59
N ALA A 7 3.54 -9.47 -11.41
CA ALA A 7 2.99 -8.12 -11.27
C ALA A 7 3.33 -7.45 -9.92
N VAL A 8 3.29 -8.20 -8.81
CA VAL A 8 3.48 -7.63 -7.46
C VAL A 8 4.96 -7.47 -7.11
N ILE A 9 5.82 -8.39 -7.57
CA ILE A 9 7.25 -8.45 -7.18
C ILE A 9 8.14 -7.83 -8.22
N ASP A 10 7.92 -8.17 -9.49
CA ASP A 10 8.78 -7.70 -10.58
C ASP A 10 8.23 -6.41 -11.22
N GLY A 11 7.05 -5.96 -10.80
CA GLY A 11 6.40 -4.75 -11.33
C GLY A 11 5.86 -4.91 -12.76
N ASP A 12 5.78 -6.14 -13.28
CA ASP A 12 5.29 -6.42 -14.61
C ASP A 12 3.75 -6.43 -14.64
N LEU A 13 3.15 -5.25 -14.79
CA LEU A 13 1.70 -5.08 -14.91
C LEU A 13 1.12 -5.81 -16.13
N HIS A 14 1.90 -5.98 -17.20
CA HIS A 14 1.41 -6.63 -18.41
C HIS A 14 1.19 -8.13 -18.21
N ALA A 15 1.82 -8.74 -17.22
CA ALA A 15 1.55 -10.12 -16.80
C ALA A 15 0.08 -10.35 -16.41
N LEU A 16 -0.66 -9.31 -16.02
CA LEU A 16 -2.10 -9.38 -15.71
C LEU A 16 -3.00 -9.38 -16.94
N THR A 17 -2.45 -9.12 -18.14
CA THR A 17 -3.23 -9.08 -19.37
C THR A 17 -3.67 -10.50 -19.77
N ILE A 18 -4.98 -10.76 -19.74
CA ILE A 18 -5.55 -12.04 -20.19
C ILE A 18 -5.94 -11.95 -21.67
N SER A 19 -6.56 -10.85 -22.09
CA SER A 19 -6.99 -10.59 -23.45
C SER A 19 -7.24 -9.10 -23.66
N GLY A 20 -7.03 -8.61 -24.88
CA GLY A 20 -7.24 -7.21 -25.26
C GLY A 20 -6.03 -6.31 -25.01
N GLU A 21 -6.25 -5.00 -25.11
CA GLU A 21 -5.25 -3.96 -24.89
C GLU A 21 -5.69 -3.06 -23.72
N PRO A 22 -5.56 -3.54 -22.46
CA PRO A 22 -5.95 -2.76 -21.29
C PRO A 22 -5.04 -1.54 -21.11
N THR A 23 -5.59 -0.45 -20.60
CA THR A 23 -4.81 0.73 -20.24
C THR A 23 -4.03 0.47 -18.94
N ASN A 24 -2.96 1.25 -18.71
CA ASN A 24 -2.21 1.16 -17.45
C ASN A 24 -3.09 1.42 -16.23
N GLU A 25 -4.09 2.30 -16.33
CA GLU A 25 -5.05 2.55 -15.24
C GLU A 25 -5.88 1.30 -14.93
N GLN A 26 -6.36 0.59 -15.96
CA GLN A 26 -7.10 -0.66 -15.79
C GLN A 26 -6.24 -1.78 -15.21
N LEU A 27 -4.96 -1.87 -15.60
CA LEU A 27 -4.03 -2.85 -15.04
C LEU A 27 -3.69 -2.55 -13.58
N LEU A 28 -3.53 -1.27 -13.23
CA LEU A 28 -3.33 -0.85 -11.84
C LEU A 28 -4.56 -1.15 -10.98
N GLU A 29 -5.76 -0.84 -11.47
CA GLU A 29 -7.02 -1.16 -10.77
C GLU A 29 -7.19 -2.69 -10.58
N ALA A 30 -6.87 -3.48 -11.61
CA ALA A 30 -6.89 -4.93 -11.52
C ALA A 30 -5.87 -5.47 -10.49
N LEU A 31 -4.65 -4.91 -10.48
CA LEU A 31 -3.63 -5.27 -9.49
C LEU A 31 -4.08 -4.89 -8.07
N GLU A 32 -4.64 -3.70 -7.86
CA GLU A 32 -5.16 -3.27 -6.56
C GLU A 32 -6.26 -4.20 -6.05
N ASN A 33 -7.17 -4.62 -6.93
CA ASN A 33 -8.22 -5.57 -6.60
C ASN A 33 -7.66 -6.95 -6.22
N LEU A 34 -6.66 -7.45 -6.94
CA LEU A 34 -6.00 -8.73 -6.65
C LEU A 34 -5.23 -8.68 -5.33
N ILE A 35 -4.50 -7.59 -5.07
CA ILE A 35 -3.79 -7.36 -3.80
C ILE A 35 -4.80 -7.28 -2.65
N GLY A 36 -5.93 -6.60 -2.86
CA GLY A 36 -7.03 -6.53 -1.89
C GLY A 36 -7.54 -7.93 -1.53
N GLN A 37 -7.91 -8.73 -2.53
CA GLN A 37 -8.37 -10.11 -2.34
C GLN A 37 -7.32 -11.00 -1.66
N TYR A 38 -6.04 -10.89 -2.06
CA TYR A 38 -4.94 -11.63 -1.45
C TYR A 38 -4.77 -11.28 0.03
N ASN A 39 -4.77 -9.99 0.35
CA ASN A 39 -4.64 -9.51 1.73
C ASN A 39 -5.84 -9.92 2.58
N ASP A 40 -7.06 -9.77 2.05
CA ASP A 40 -8.30 -10.20 2.69
C ASP A 40 -8.24 -11.68 3.05
N ALA A 41 -7.85 -12.54 2.10
CA ALA A 41 -7.76 -13.97 2.30
C ALA A 41 -6.62 -14.38 3.25
N MET A 42 -5.45 -13.75 3.15
CA MET A 42 -4.29 -14.05 4.00
C MET A 42 -4.47 -13.56 5.45
N GLY A 43 -5.22 -12.48 5.65
CA GLY A 43 -5.48 -11.91 6.97
C GLY A 43 -6.84 -12.26 7.58
N ALA A 44 -7.68 -13.05 6.89
CA ALA A 44 -9.06 -13.38 7.31
C ALA A 44 -9.14 -13.92 8.76
N ASP A 45 -8.12 -14.66 9.19
CA ASP A 45 -8.04 -15.25 10.55
C ASP A 45 -7.13 -14.48 11.50
N ASN A 46 -6.50 -13.39 11.05
CA ASN A 46 -5.59 -12.60 11.87
C ASN A 46 -5.95 -11.10 11.83
N PRO A 47 -6.86 -10.66 12.72
CA PRO A 47 -7.28 -9.26 12.83
C PRO A 47 -6.13 -8.27 13.04
N GLN A 48 -5.03 -8.70 13.67
CA GLN A 48 -3.85 -7.85 13.85
C GLN A 48 -3.11 -7.63 12.52
N THR A 49 -3.02 -8.65 11.67
CA THR A 49 -2.40 -8.55 10.34
C THR A 49 -3.22 -7.65 9.42
N GLN A 50 -4.55 -7.80 9.40
CA GLN A 50 -5.45 -6.91 8.63
C GLN A 50 -5.32 -5.45 9.07
N ARG A 51 -5.31 -5.22 10.39
CA ARG A 51 -5.13 -3.89 10.96
C ARG A 51 -3.77 -3.30 10.58
N LYS A 52 -2.70 -4.11 10.58
CA LYS A 52 -1.36 -3.70 10.19
C LYS A 52 -1.29 -3.30 8.71
N ILE A 53 -1.84 -4.13 7.81
CA ILE A 53 -1.88 -3.86 6.36
C ILE A 53 -2.68 -2.59 6.06
N GLY A 54 -3.85 -2.43 6.67
CA GLY A 54 -4.67 -1.23 6.52
C GLY A 54 -3.93 0.05 6.98
N LEU A 55 -3.24 -0.03 8.12
CA LEU A 55 -2.40 1.07 8.62
C LEU A 55 -1.22 1.36 7.69
N LEU A 56 -0.53 0.34 7.18
CA LEU A 56 0.57 0.49 6.24
C LEU A 56 0.11 1.25 4.99
N ARG A 57 -0.98 0.82 4.36
CA ARG A 57 -1.54 1.49 3.17
C ARG A 57 -1.90 2.94 3.48
N SER A 58 -2.57 3.19 4.60
CA SER A 58 -2.96 4.54 5.02
C SER A 58 -1.74 5.45 5.23
N VAL A 59 -0.71 4.95 5.92
CA VAL A 59 0.53 5.70 6.18
C VAL A 59 1.22 6.03 4.87
N SER A 60 1.44 5.05 4.00
CA SER A 60 2.12 5.26 2.72
C SER A 60 1.36 6.25 1.82
N MET A 61 0.03 6.13 1.71
CA MET A 61 -0.80 7.07 0.95
C MET A 61 -0.74 8.49 1.54
N ASN A 62 -0.78 8.61 2.88
CA ASN A 62 -0.69 9.89 3.55
C ASN A 62 0.69 10.53 3.37
N GLU A 63 1.77 9.77 3.47
CA GLU A 63 3.13 10.26 3.24
C GLU A 63 3.33 10.76 1.82
N ALA A 64 2.94 9.97 0.81
CA ALA A 64 3.00 10.38 -0.58
C ALA A 64 2.18 11.65 -0.85
N LYS A 65 0.96 11.73 -0.31
CA LYS A 65 0.10 12.91 -0.42
C LYS A 65 0.73 14.15 0.24
N LEU A 66 1.31 13.99 1.43
CA LEU A 66 1.92 15.09 2.18
C LEU A 66 3.22 15.58 1.52
N ALA A 67 3.99 14.68 0.90
CA ALA A 67 5.15 15.03 0.09
C ALA A 67 4.73 15.83 -1.15
N ALA A 68 3.75 15.34 -1.92
CA ALA A 68 3.22 16.06 -3.07
C ALA A 68 2.68 17.46 -2.70
N LEU A 69 1.98 17.58 -1.57
CA LEU A 69 1.49 18.88 -1.09
C LEU A 69 2.61 19.84 -0.67
N ALA A 70 3.71 19.34 -0.10
CA ALA A 70 4.86 20.16 0.23
C ALA A 70 5.44 20.79 -1.05
N GLU A 71 5.68 19.96 -2.05
CA GLU A 71 6.23 20.38 -3.34
C GLU A 71 5.31 21.35 -4.06
N LEU A 72 4.00 21.14 -4.03
CA LEU A 72 3.04 22.09 -4.61
C LEU A 72 3.09 23.45 -3.94
N ILE A 73 3.25 23.51 -2.61
CA ILE A 73 3.38 24.77 -1.88
C ILE A 73 4.70 25.45 -2.26
N ASP A 74 5.81 24.71 -2.35
CA ASP A 74 7.11 25.25 -2.69
C ASP A 74 7.18 25.74 -4.15
N LEU A 75 6.50 25.06 -5.08
CA LEU A 75 6.34 25.53 -6.46
C LEU A 75 5.47 26.80 -6.52
N MET A 76 4.38 26.85 -5.76
CA MET A 76 3.51 28.03 -5.69
C MET A 76 4.22 29.26 -5.12
N ARG A 77 5.27 29.09 -4.30
CA ARG A 77 6.15 30.21 -3.88
C ARG A 77 6.96 30.79 -5.04
N GLN A 78 7.24 30.01 -6.07
CA GLN A 78 8.04 30.43 -7.22
C GLN A 78 7.17 30.96 -8.36
N TYR A 79 6.05 30.30 -8.65
CA TYR A 79 5.11 30.71 -9.70
C TYR A 79 3.70 30.19 -9.42
N TYR A 80 2.70 31.00 -9.74
CA TYR A 80 1.31 30.65 -9.49
C TYR A 80 0.73 29.75 -10.59
N VAL A 81 0.09 28.66 -10.17
CA VAL A 81 -0.65 27.74 -11.05
C VAL A 81 -2.02 27.44 -10.42
N PRO A 82 -3.14 27.77 -11.08
CA PRO A 82 -4.48 27.55 -10.53
C PRO A 82 -4.77 26.09 -10.13
N GLN A 83 -4.23 25.13 -10.89
CA GLN A 83 -4.39 23.71 -10.61
C GLN A 83 -3.71 23.31 -9.29
N PHE A 84 -2.56 23.92 -8.97
CA PHE A 84 -1.85 23.67 -7.72
C PHE A 84 -2.62 24.27 -6.54
N ALA A 85 -3.17 25.47 -6.68
CA ALA A 85 -4.07 26.06 -5.69
C ALA A 85 -5.27 25.14 -5.36
N GLN A 86 -5.92 24.58 -6.38
CA GLN A 86 -7.02 23.64 -6.19
C GLN A 86 -6.57 22.34 -5.52
N ALA A 87 -5.42 21.79 -5.93
CA ALA A 87 -4.86 20.58 -5.34
C ALA A 87 -4.47 20.78 -3.87
N ILE A 88 -3.90 21.93 -3.52
CA ILE A 88 -3.58 22.30 -2.14
C ILE A 88 -4.86 22.39 -1.30
N ASN A 89 -5.88 23.10 -1.78
CA ASN A 89 -7.16 23.23 -1.07
C ASN A 89 -7.85 21.87 -0.86
N ARG A 90 -7.92 21.05 -1.92
CA ARG A 90 -8.47 19.69 -1.84
C ARG A 90 -7.66 18.81 -0.89
N GLY A 91 -6.33 18.85 -0.98
CA GLY A 91 -5.44 18.00 -0.20
C GLY A 91 -5.43 18.35 1.29
N THR A 92 -5.57 19.63 1.62
CA THR A 92 -5.57 20.15 3.00
C THR A 92 -6.96 20.24 3.63
N GLY A 93 -8.02 20.16 2.82
CA GLY A 93 -9.41 20.37 3.24
C GLY A 93 -9.69 21.82 3.66
N ALA A 94 -8.95 22.77 3.09
CA ALA A 94 -9.06 24.19 3.39
C ALA A 94 -9.45 24.99 2.14
N ASN A 95 -9.71 26.29 2.31
CA ASN A 95 -10.08 27.19 1.23
C ASN A 95 -9.20 28.45 1.27
N PHE A 96 -7.92 28.26 0.96
CA PHE A 96 -6.94 29.33 0.84
C PHE A 96 -7.20 30.16 -0.41
N LYS A 97 -7.03 31.48 -0.29
CA LYS A 97 -7.28 32.44 -1.37
C LYS A 97 -5.96 32.96 -1.94
N PHE A 98 -5.40 32.22 -2.88
CA PHE A 98 -4.15 32.58 -3.55
C PHE A 98 -4.39 33.69 -4.60
N ASP A 99 -4.17 34.94 -4.23
CA ASP A 99 -4.32 36.11 -5.10
C ASP A 99 -2.97 36.75 -5.44
N VAL A 100 -2.50 36.53 -6.67
CA VAL A 100 -1.19 37.03 -7.17
C VAL A 100 -1.15 38.56 -7.27
N SER A 101 -2.32 39.23 -7.35
CA SER A 101 -2.37 40.70 -7.39
C SER A 101 -2.01 41.35 -6.05
N LYS A 102 -1.96 40.55 -4.97
CA LYS A 102 -1.65 40.99 -3.62
C LYS A 102 -0.54 40.13 -3.00
N PRO A 103 0.74 40.42 -3.29
CA PRO A 103 1.87 39.60 -2.87
C PRO A 103 1.91 39.30 -1.36
N ASP A 104 1.61 40.29 -0.51
CA ASP A 104 1.63 40.12 0.94
C ASP A 104 0.51 39.20 1.45
N GLU A 105 -0.68 39.25 0.82
CA GLU A 105 -1.79 38.35 1.16
C GLU A 105 -1.53 36.94 0.62
N TYR A 106 -0.96 36.83 -0.58
CA TYR A 106 -0.55 35.58 -1.21
C TYR A 106 0.44 34.79 -0.35
N GLU A 107 1.51 35.46 0.09
CA GLU A 107 2.55 34.84 0.92
C GLU A 107 2.00 34.37 2.26
N LYS A 108 1.12 35.17 2.89
CA LYS A 108 0.42 34.76 4.13
C LYS A 108 -0.45 33.52 3.92
N GLU A 109 -1.14 33.40 2.79
CA GLU A 109 -1.96 32.22 2.49
C GLU A 109 -1.09 30.98 2.24
N LEU A 110 0.08 31.12 1.60
CA LEU A 110 1.06 30.04 1.47
C LEU A 110 1.62 29.61 2.82
N ASP A 111 1.93 30.54 3.73
CA ASP A 111 2.35 30.22 5.09
C ASP A 111 1.27 29.50 5.86
N ARG A 112 0.01 29.92 5.73
CA ARG A 112 -1.13 29.22 6.34
C ARG A 112 -1.29 27.80 5.77
N ALA A 113 -1.11 27.62 4.47
CA ALA A 113 -1.11 26.31 3.85
C ALA A 113 0.04 25.42 4.38
N ALA A 114 1.25 25.97 4.52
CA ALA A 114 2.39 25.27 5.09
C ALA A 114 2.18 24.90 6.57
N MET A 115 1.59 25.79 7.37
CA MET A 115 1.22 25.50 8.77
C MET A 115 0.17 24.39 8.84
N ARG A 116 -0.83 24.42 7.97
CA ARG A 116 -1.83 23.35 7.89
C ARG A 116 -1.20 22.02 7.50
N LEU A 117 -0.26 22.02 6.55
CA LEU A 117 0.50 20.85 6.16
C LEU A 117 1.30 20.28 7.34
N ARG A 118 1.97 21.12 8.14
CA ARG A 118 2.66 20.68 9.36
C ARG A 118 1.72 19.98 10.35
N ALA A 119 0.51 20.52 10.55
CA ALA A 119 -0.48 19.89 11.41
C ALA A 119 -0.93 18.52 10.87
N LEU A 120 -1.06 18.37 9.55
CA LEU A 120 -1.36 17.07 8.93
C LEU A 120 -0.19 16.09 9.05
N LYS A 121 1.06 16.55 8.85
CA LYS A 121 2.28 15.75 9.07
C LYS A 121 2.35 15.21 10.50
N MET A 122 2.00 16.01 11.50
CA MET A 122 1.95 15.55 12.90
C MET A 122 0.92 14.45 13.11
N ARG A 123 -0.25 14.52 12.45
CA ARG A 123 -1.26 13.45 12.53
C ARG A 123 -0.79 12.17 11.84
N ALA A 124 -0.20 12.29 10.65
CA ALA A 124 0.37 11.15 9.94
C ALA A 124 1.51 10.49 10.73
N LYS A 125 2.33 11.28 11.45
CA LYS A 125 3.36 10.76 12.34
C LYS A 125 2.79 9.84 13.42
N LEU A 126 1.66 10.21 14.04
CA LEU A 126 1.00 9.35 15.04
C LEU A 126 0.49 8.03 14.42
N GLU A 127 0.07 8.04 13.16
CA GLU A 127 -0.32 6.82 12.45
C GLU A 127 0.88 5.93 12.12
N SER A 128 2.00 6.53 11.70
CA SER A 128 3.27 5.85 11.48
C SER A 128 3.84 5.24 12.76
N GLU A 129 3.74 5.93 13.90
CA GLU A 129 4.12 5.41 15.22
C GLU A 129 3.26 4.20 15.63
N LYS A 130 1.94 4.24 15.36
CA LYS A 130 1.04 3.10 15.60
C LYS A 130 1.39 1.90 14.71
N LEU A 131 1.74 2.15 13.45
CA LEU A 131 2.20 1.11 12.53
C LEU A 131 3.50 0.48 13.05
N THR A 132 4.47 1.30 13.45
CA THR A 132 5.76 0.84 14.00
C THR A 132 5.58 -0.02 15.25
N ALA A 133 4.61 0.32 16.11
CA ALA A 133 4.28 -0.48 17.29
C ALA A 133 3.69 -1.87 16.96
N LEU A 134 3.16 -2.06 15.75
CA LEU A 134 2.61 -3.33 15.26
C LEU A 134 3.60 -4.14 14.40
N MET A 135 4.77 -3.58 14.09
CA MET A 135 5.82 -4.26 13.33
C MET A 135 6.68 -5.13 14.26
N THR A 136 7.10 -6.30 13.78
CA THR A 136 8.09 -7.14 14.48
C THR A 136 9.48 -6.49 14.42
N GLU A 137 10.42 -6.91 15.27
CA GLU A 137 11.80 -6.39 15.24
C GLU A 137 12.51 -6.69 13.91
N GLU A 138 12.21 -7.83 13.29
CA GLU A 138 12.70 -8.19 11.94
C GLU A 138 12.15 -7.22 10.87
N GLU A 139 10.87 -6.86 10.95
CA GLU A 139 10.24 -5.89 10.05
C GLU A 139 10.78 -4.46 10.25
N LYS A 140 11.15 -4.09 11.47
CA LYS A 140 11.77 -2.78 11.78
C LYS A 140 13.23 -2.69 11.33
N ALA A 141 13.95 -3.80 11.32
CA ALA A 141 15.34 -3.88 10.89
C ALA A 141 15.52 -3.72 9.38
N GLY A 142 14.41 -3.65 8.61
CA GLY A 142 14.44 -3.57 7.16
C GLY A 142 14.85 -4.87 6.49
N ASP A 143 14.88 -5.97 7.24
CA ASP A 143 15.07 -7.29 6.65
C ASP A 143 13.78 -7.66 5.93
N GLU A 144 13.91 -8.01 4.65
CA GLU A 144 12.82 -8.17 3.69
C GLU A 144 11.80 -9.23 4.14
N SER A 145 10.85 -8.81 4.98
CA SER A 145 9.53 -9.46 5.11
C SER A 145 8.62 -9.10 3.94
N THR A 146 9.10 -8.28 3.01
CA THR A 146 8.50 -8.12 1.68
C THR A 146 8.36 -9.51 1.09
N ALA A 147 7.13 -9.88 0.76
CA ALA A 147 6.79 -11.16 0.18
C ALA A 147 7.51 -11.33 -1.18
N ASN A 148 8.80 -11.64 -1.19
CA ASN A 148 9.60 -11.79 -2.39
C ASN A 148 9.32 -13.16 -3.04
N ARG A 149 9.90 -13.43 -4.23
CA ARG A 149 9.71 -14.74 -4.90
C ARG A 149 10.08 -15.91 -3.98
N ALA A 150 11.12 -15.76 -3.16
CA ALA A 150 11.56 -16.78 -2.21
C ALA A 150 10.52 -17.07 -1.11
N PHE A 151 9.77 -16.05 -0.66
CA PHE A 151 8.64 -16.24 0.26
C PHE A 151 7.59 -17.18 -0.36
N PHE A 152 7.13 -16.91 -1.58
CA PHE A 152 6.13 -17.74 -2.25
C PHE A 152 6.62 -19.17 -2.49
N SER A 153 7.88 -19.33 -2.91
CA SER A 153 8.51 -20.64 -3.05
C SER A 153 8.54 -21.41 -1.73
N ARG A 154 8.94 -20.75 -0.63
CA ARG A 154 9.01 -21.39 0.71
C ARG A 154 7.64 -21.84 1.18
N VAL A 155 6.60 -21.03 1.00
CA VAL A 155 5.23 -21.39 1.36
C VAL A 155 4.73 -22.55 0.52
N LEU A 156 4.98 -22.56 -0.79
CA LEU A 156 4.58 -23.66 -1.66
C LEU A 156 5.30 -24.97 -1.35
N ILE A 157 6.59 -24.92 -0.99
CA ILE A 157 7.35 -26.09 -0.54
C ILE A 157 6.70 -26.66 0.73
N ASN A 158 6.48 -25.83 1.75
CA ASN A 158 5.86 -26.27 3.00
C ASN A 158 4.47 -26.88 2.78
N LEU A 159 3.65 -26.26 1.92
CA LEU A 159 2.33 -26.79 1.57
C LEU A 159 2.43 -28.11 0.79
N SER A 160 3.43 -28.24 -0.11
CA SER A 160 3.66 -29.46 -0.90
C SER A 160 4.11 -30.62 -0.02
N ASP A 161 5.01 -30.35 0.93
CA ASP A 161 5.50 -31.32 1.91
C ASP A 161 4.35 -31.81 2.79
N HIS A 162 3.49 -30.88 3.24
CA HIS A 162 2.31 -31.21 4.05
C HIS A 162 1.25 -32.00 3.28
N SER A 163 0.95 -31.60 2.03
CA SER A 163 -0.07 -32.26 1.22
C SER A 163 0.44 -33.48 0.46
N LYS A 164 1.75 -33.77 0.54
CA LYS A 164 2.45 -34.80 -0.25
C LYS A 164 2.16 -34.71 -1.74
N THR A 165 2.01 -33.48 -2.25
CA THR A 165 1.69 -33.20 -3.66
C THR A 165 2.55 -32.05 -4.15
N ASN A 166 3.10 -32.13 -5.35
CA ASN A 166 3.89 -31.05 -5.92
C ASN A 166 3.00 -29.88 -6.32
N LEU A 167 3.06 -28.79 -5.57
CA LEU A 167 2.37 -27.54 -5.88
C LEU A 167 3.32 -26.60 -6.61
N THR A 168 2.86 -26.03 -7.71
CA THR A 168 3.64 -25.09 -8.53
C THR A 168 2.87 -23.79 -8.74
N THR A 169 3.57 -22.69 -8.96
CA THR A 169 2.98 -21.36 -9.19
C THR A 169 2.11 -21.27 -10.44
N ASP A 170 2.33 -22.18 -11.40
CA ASP A 170 1.62 -22.21 -12.68
C ASP A 170 0.31 -22.97 -12.61
N THR A 171 0.18 -23.87 -11.62
CA THR A 171 -1.01 -24.71 -11.45
C THR A 171 -1.98 -24.19 -10.40
N LEU A 172 -1.58 -23.18 -9.62
CA LEU A 172 -2.42 -22.59 -8.57
C LEU A 172 -2.93 -21.20 -8.96
N THR A 173 -4.20 -20.95 -8.70
CA THR A 173 -4.75 -19.59 -8.64
C THR A 173 -4.32 -18.89 -7.35
N VAL A 174 -4.40 -17.55 -7.31
CA VAL A 174 -4.13 -16.77 -6.09
C VAL A 174 -5.07 -17.20 -4.95
N TYR A 175 -6.34 -17.43 -5.28
CA TYR A 175 -7.35 -17.90 -4.34
C TYR A 175 -7.04 -19.28 -3.74
N GLU A 176 -6.62 -20.26 -4.57
CA GLU A 176 -6.26 -21.59 -4.07
C GLU A 176 -5.02 -21.55 -3.18
N PHE A 177 -4.06 -20.68 -3.51
CA PHE A 177 -2.89 -20.45 -2.66
C PHE A 177 -3.31 -19.91 -1.29
N THR A 178 -4.12 -18.84 -1.25
CA THR A 178 -4.57 -18.22 0.00
C THR A 178 -5.40 -19.18 0.87
N GLU A 179 -6.31 -19.94 0.27
CA GLU A 179 -7.13 -20.95 0.96
C GLU A 179 -6.27 -22.07 1.59
N ARG A 180 -5.24 -22.53 0.87
CA ARG A 180 -4.36 -23.59 1.38
C ARG A 180 -3.49 -23.11 2.53
N VAL A 181 -2.94 -21.89 2.44
CA VAL A 181 -2.20 -21.26 3.55
C VAL A 181 -3.10 -21.11 4.78
N HIS A 182 -4.33 -20.64 4.58
CA HIS A 182 -5.32 -20.50 5.66
C HIS A 182 -5.59 -21.84 6.36
N ARG A 183 -5.89 -22.90 5.60
CA ARG A 183 -6.14 -24.25 6.16
C ARG A 183 -4.93 -24.81 6.89
N TYR A 184 -3.73 -24.59 6.37
CA TYR A 184 -2.48 -25.01 6.98
C TYR A 184 -2.25 -24.31 8.34
N ASN A 185 -2.39 -22.98 8.39
CA ASN A 185 -2.26 -22.21 9.62
C ASN A 185 -3.30 -22.60 10.67
N LYS A 186 -4.55 -22.86 10.24
CA LYS A 186 -5.63 -23.33 11.12
C LYS A 186 -5.32 -24.71 11.74
N GLN A 187 -4.67 -25.61 11.00
CA GLN A 187 -4.24 -26.90 11.53
C GLN A 187 -3.08 -26.76 12.52
N LEU A 188 -2.09 -25.91 12.24
CA LEU A 188 -0.98 -25.63 13.17
C LEU A 188 -1.47 -25.04 14.50
N ASN A 189 -2.48 -24.16 14.45
CA ASN A 189 -3.04 -23.52 15.64
C ASN A 189 -4.01 -24.41 16.43
N ASN A 190 -4.29 -25.64 15.98
CA ASN A 190 -5.22 -26.55 16.63
C ASN A 190 -4.50 -27.85 17.04
N PRO A 191 -3.95 -27.93 18.27
CA PRO A 191 -3.02 -28.99 18.69
C PRO A 191 -3.64 -30.40 18.88
N LYS A 192 -4.85 -30.65 18.40
CA LYS A 192 -5.56 -31.94 18.56
C LYS A 192 -5.39 -32.92 17.39
N THR A 193 -4.55 -32.59 16.41
CA THR A 193 -4.27 -33.45 15.26
C THR A 193 -2.76 -33.54 15.01
N LEU A 194 -2.06 -34.17 15.96
CA LEU A 194 -0.81 -34.89 15.76
C LEU A 194 -0.86 -36.16 16.62
#